data_AF-A0A7V2CNF9-F1
#
_entry.id   AF-A0A7V2CNF9-F1
#
_cell.length_a   1.000
_cell.length_b   1.000
_cell.length_c   1.000
_cell.angle_alpha   90.00
_cell.angle_beta   90.00
_cell.angle_gamma   90.00
#
_symmetry.space_group_name_H-M   'P 1'
#
loop_
_entity.id
_entity.type
_entity.pdbx_description
1 polymer ?
#
loop_
_entity_poly.entity_id
_entity_poly.type
_entity_poly.pdbx_seq_one_letter_code
_entity_poly.pdbx_strand_id
1 'polypeptide(L)'
;MSQRPPEVQRELRSRRTRRQASPPPRRPRERRLSGATAATIVGAIALCVLVTWRRDKGEREYYRVSMEACRAQLQERLDRAGFLPPRVYRQPNGWPRSLPQHFIDSAGRLLVDRLPQPVLVAYSQLIRQFLRSHGHYVILLEGKRLTLEWWSGGKVERVWGEQQRLIEELSEQTFSRPPRLP
;
A
#
# COMPACT_ATOMS: atom_id res chain seq x y z
N MET A 1 81.71 -56.85 11.22
CA MET A 1 80.87 -55.66 11.56
C MET A 1 80.78 -54.79 10.31
N SER A 2 79.64 -54.84 9.61
CA SER A 2 79.49 -54.19 8.30
C SER A 2 78.59 -52.96 8.45
N GLN A 3 79.18 -51.77 8.42
CA GLN A 3 78.46 -50.50 8.45
C GLN A 3 77.78 -50.29 7.09
N ARG A 4 76.45 -50.13 7.08
CA ARG A 4 75.70 -49.85 5.85
C ARG A 4 75.96 -48.42 5.39
N PRO A 5 76.13 -48.19 4.06
CA PRO A 5 76.48 -46.89 3.52
C PRO A 5 75.38 -45.83 3.71
N PRO A 6 75.77 -44.55 3.89
CA PRO A 6 74.88 -43.44 4.28
C PRO A 6 73.85 -43.02 3.21
N GLU A 7 73.97 -43.51 1.98
CA GLU A 7 73.05 -43.16 0.88
C GLU A 7 71.68 -43.84 1.00
N VAL A 8 71.63 -45.07 1.55
CA VAL A 8 70.37 -45.82 1.71
C VAL A 8 69.47 -45.20 2.80
N GLN A 9 70.05 -44.49 3.77
CA GLN A 9 69.29 -43.81 4.82
C GLN A 9 68.67 -42.48 4.34
N ARG A 10 69.27 -41.81 3.34
CA ARG A 10 68.69 -40.58 2.77
C ARG A 10 67.45 -40.86 1.93
N GLU A 11 67.41 -41.99 1.22
CA GLU A 11 66.27 -42.35 0.37
C GLU A 11 65.02 -42.80 1.16
N LEU A 12 65.22 -43.43 2.32
CA LEU A 12 64.11 -43.81 3.21
C LEU A 12 63.50 -42.61 3.96
N ARG A 13 64.24 -41.51 4.14
CA ARG A 13 63.71 -40.27 4.74
C ARG A 13 62.86 -39.45 3.75
N SER A 14 63.21 -39.42 2.46
CA SER A 14 62.44 -38.66 1.46
C SER A 14 61.09 -39.30 1.10
N ARG A 15 60.94 -40.63 1.27
CA ARG A 15 59.65 -41.31 1.09
C ARG A 15 58.68 -41.13 2.27
N ARG A 16 59.17 -40.76 3.46
CA ARG A 16 58.32 -40.58 4.65
C ARG A 16 57.71 -39.19 4.76
N THR A 17 58.33 -38.16 4.19
CA THR A 17 57.81 -36.78 4.17
C THR A 17 56.88 -36.49 2.99
N ARG A 18 56.83 -37.33 1.95
CA ARG A 18 55.87 -37.18 0.83
C ARG A 18 54.49 -37.81 1.08
N ARG A 19 54.29 -38.43 2.24
CA ARG A 19 53.00 -38.97 2.71
C ARG A 19 52.38 -38.13 3.83
N GLN A 20 52.76 -36.86 3.96
CA GLN A 20 52.05 -35.91 4.81
C GLN A 20 51.03 -35.13 3.97
N ALA A 21 49.81 -35.65 4.05
CA ALA A 21 48.55 -34.90 4.05
C ALA A 21 48.29 -33.97 2.87
N SER A 22 47.96 -34.55 1.72
CA SER A 22 46.90 -33.95 0.91
C SER A 22 45.63 -33.89 1.79
N PRO A 23 45.06 -32.72 2.09
CA PRO A 23 43.77 -32.68 2.78
C PRO A 23 42.77 -33.47 1.93
N PRO A 24 41.93 -34.33 2.52
CA PRO A 24 40.92 -35.04 1.75
C PRO A 24 40.09 -34.01 0.98
N PRO A 25 39.70 -34.28 -0.29
CA PRO A 25 38.80 -33.39 -0.99
C PRO A 25 37.55 -33.23 -0.11
N ARG A 26 37.36 -32.02 0.43
CA ARG A 26 36.12 -31.65 1.11
C ARG A 26 35.05 -31.75 0.05
N ARG A 27 34.43 -32.92 -0.09
CA ARG A 27 33.20 -33.07 -0.86
C ARG A 27 32.30 -31.94 -0.38
N PRO A 28 31.82 -31.05 -1.26
CA PRO A 28 30.84 -30.07 -0.85
C PRO A 28 29.71 -30.90 -0.23
N ARG A 29 29.57 -30.77 1.09
CA ARG A 29 28.49 -31.38 1.85
C ARG A 29 27.29 -30.57 1.39
N GLU A 30 26.74 -30.93 0.24
CA GLU A 30 25.46 -30.45 -0.23
C GLU A 30 24.52 -30.71 0.92
N ARG A 31 24.23 -29.64 1.68
CA ARG A 31 23.19 -29.64 2.70
C ARG A 31 21.90 -29.75 1.91
N ARG A 32 21.59 -30.97 1.47
CA ARG A 32 20.27 -31.34 1.00
C ARG A 32 19.38 -31.12 2.22
N LEU A 33 18.75 -29.94 2.25
CA LEU A 33 17.64 -29.66 3.15
C LEU A 33 16.74 -30.88 3.06
N SER A 34 16.54 -31.56 4.18
CA SER A 34 15.66 -32.71 4.21
C SER A 34 14.29 -32.23 3.70
N GLY A 35 13.55 -33.11 3.01
CA GLY A 35 12.20 -32.78 2.55
C GLY A 35 11.31 -32.23 3.68
N ALA A 36 11.58 -32.64 4.93
CA ALA A 36 10.96 -32.10 6.14
C ALA A 36 11.28 -30.62 6.38
N THR A 37 12.54 -30.18 6.28
CA THR A 37 12.90 -28.75 6.44
C THR A 37 12.33 -27.89 5.30
N ALA A 38 12.31 -28.41 4.07
CA ALA A 38 11.66 -27.71 2.97
C ALA A 38 10.15 -27.56 3.20
N ALA A 39 9.48 -28.63 3.66
CA ALA A 39 8.05 -28.61 3.97
C ALA A 39 7.71 -27.64 5.10
N THR A 40 8.53 -27.56 6.16
CA THR A 40 8.28 -26.60 7.25
C THR A 40 8.44 -25.15 6.79
N ILE A 41 9.45 -24.86 5.96
CA ILE A 41 9.63 -23.52 5.39
C ILE A 41 8.42 -23.13 4.53
N VAL A 42 7.98 -24.01 3.63
CA VAL A 42 6.81 -23.76 2.78
C VAL A 42 5.54 -23.57 3.63
N GLY A 43 5.34 -24.42 4.64
CA GLY A 43 4.21 -24.31 5.56
C GLY A 43 4.21 -22.98 6.33
N ALA A 44 5.38 -22.53 6.81
CA ALA A 44 5.51 -21.24 7.48
C ALA A 44 5.19 -20.07 6.54
N ILE A 45 5.70 -20.10 5.30
CA ILE A 45 5.39 -19.06 4.29
C ILE A 45 3.88 -19.05 3.99
N ALA A 46 3.27 -20.21 3.77
CA ALA A 46 1.85 -20.31 3.49
C ALA A 46 0.98 -19.78 4.64
N LEU A 47 1.35 -20.10 5.89
CA LEU A 47 0.66 -19.58 7.07
C LEU A 47 0.81 -18.05 7.17
N CYS A 48 2.01 -17.52 6.95
CA CYS A 48 2.23 -16.07 6.92
C CYS A 48 1.36 -15.38 5.87
N VAL A 49 1.32 -15.90 4.64
CA VAL A 49 0.47 -15.37 3.55
C VAL A 49 -1.01 -15.45 3.90
N LEU A 50 -1.48 -16.53 4.52
CA LEU A 50 -2.88 -16.68 4.91
C LEU A 50 -3.28 -15.69 6.00
N VAL A 51 -2.42 -15.50 7.01
CA VAL A 51 -2.65 -14.56 8.11
C VAL A 51 -2.66 -13.12 7.60
N THR A 52 -1.71 -12.72 6.76
CA THR A 52 -1.69 -11.37 6.17
C THR A 52 -2.90 -11.15 5.27
N TRP A 53 -3.28 -12.14 4.46
CA TRP A 53 -4.47 -12.02 3.61
C TRP A 53 -5.75 -11.85 4.43
N ARG A 54 -5.94 -12.63 5.51
CA ARG A 54 -7.11 -12.48 6.39
C ARG A 54 -7.15 -11.12 7.05
N ARG A 55 -6.01 -10.63 7.54
CA ARG A 55 -5.88 -9.28 8.11
C ARG A 55 -6.26 -8.21 7.09
N ASP A 56 -5.69 -8.26 5.90
CA ASP A 56 -5.95 -7.30 4.81
C ASP A 56 -7.44 -7.26 4.43
N LYS A 57 -8.08 -8.44 4.35
CA LYS A 57 -9.51 -8.54 4.07
C LYS A 57 -10.35 -7.89 5.17
N GLY A 58 -9.98 -8.11 6.43
CA GLY A 58 -10.64 -7.50 7.59
C GLY A 58 -10.51 -5.98 7.61
N GLU A 59 -9.30 -5.45 7.41
CA GLU A 59 -9.08 -4.00 7.33
C GLU A 59 -9.88 -3.38 6.18
N ARG A 60 -9.85 -3.97 4.98
CA ARG A 60 -10.61 -3.47 3.83
C ARG A 60 -12.11 -3.44 4.10
N GLU A 61 -12.66 -4.49 4.69
CA GLU A 61 -14.08 -4.56 5.02
C GLU A 61 -14.48 -3.50 6.08
N TYR A 62 -13.66 -3.33 7.12
CA TYR A 62 -13.87 -2.31 8.14
C TYR A 62 -13.93 -0.90 7.52
N TYR A 63 -13.00 -0.56 6.64
CA TYR A 63 -13.00 0.74 5.98
C TYR A 63 -14.15 0.89 4.99
N ARG A 64 -14.54 -0.18 4.28
CA ARG A 64 -15.71 -0.17 3.40
C ARG A 64 -16.96 0.21 4.17
N VAL A 65 -17.30 -0.54 5.23
CA VAL A 65 -18.51 -0.32 6.04
C VAL A 65 -18.50 1.07 6.66
N SER A 66 -17.34 1.50 7.18
CA SER A 66 -17.19 2.85 7.74
C SER A 66 -17.47 3.95 6.70
N MET A 67 -16.96 3.78 5.47
CA MET A 67 -17.17 4.73 4.39
C MET A 67 -18.58 4.65 3.79
N GLU A 68 -19.24 3.49 3.82
CA GLU A 68 -20.65 3.35 3.44
C GLU A 68 -21.56 4.13 4.38
N ALA A 69 -21.34 4.03 5.70
CA ALA A 69 -22.07 4.82 6.69
C ALA A 69 -21.85 6.33 6.48
N CYS A 70 -20.60 6.72 6.20
CA CYS A 70 -20.23 8.09 5.86
C CYS A 70 -20.99 8.59 4.61
N ARG A 71 -20.96 7.82 3.52
CA ARG A 71 -21.69 8.11 2.27
C ARG A 71 -23.19 8.29 2.52
N ALA A 72 -23.80 7.39 3.29
CA ALA A 72 -25.23 7.46 3.60
C ALA A 72 -25.60 8.74 4.36
N GLN A 73 -24.82 9.10 5.38
CA GLN A 73 -25.05 10.35 6.13
C GLN A 73 -24.86 11.60 5.27
N LEU A 74 -23.90 11.58 4.33
CA LEU A 74 -23.70 12.69 3.41
C LEU A 74 -24.82 12.79 2.38
N GLN A 75 -25.30 11.66 1.88
CA GLN A 75 -26.43 11.63 0.95
C GLN A 75 -27.68 12.20 1.64
N GLU A 76 -27.94 11.80 2.88
CA GLU A 76 -29.05 12.36 3.65
C GLU A 76 -28.92 13.88 3.85
N ARG A 77 -27.70 14.39 4.11
CA ARG A 77 -27.46 15.83 4.21
C ARG A 77 -27.66 16.54 2.87
N LEU A 78 -27.20 15.95 1.78
CA LEU A 78 -27.44 16.45 0.42
C LEU A 78 -28.93 16.55 0.11
N ASP A 79 -29.68 15.50 0.43
CA ASP A 79 -31.11 15.40 0.15
C ASP A 79 -31.91 16.41 0.97
N ARG A 80 -31.57 16.59 2.26
CA ARG A 80 -32.23 17.58 3.14
C ARG A 80 -31.89 19.02 2.77
N ALA A 81 -30.63 19.33 2.50
CA ALA A 81 -30.18 20.69 2.21
C ALA A 81 -30.39 21.09 0.74
N GLY A 82 -30.72 20.11 -0.13
CA GLY A 82 -30.77 20.28 -1.57
C GLY A 82 -29.40 20.53 -2.21
N PHE A 83 -28.29 20.45 -1.45
CA PHE A 83 -26.95 20.82 -1.92
C PHE A 83 -25.83 20.30 -1.01
N LEU A 84 -24.61 20.19 -1.57
CA LEU A 84 -23.37 19.81 -0.85
C LEU A 84 -23.16 20.75 0.34
N PRO A 85 -22.74 20.32 1.54
CA PRO A 85 -22.48 21.22 2.68
C PRO A 85 -21.22 22.11 2.47
N PRO A 86 -21.11 23.32 3.10
CA PRO A 86 -20.17 24.37 2.64
C PRO A 86 -18.73 24.15 3.05
N ARG A 87 -18.59 23.50 4.17
CA ARG A 87 -17.37 23.03 4.79
C ARG A 87 -17.85 21.99 5.78
N VAL A 88 -17.48 20.73 5.60
CA VAL A 88 -17.61 19.79 6.70
C VAL A 88 -16.41 20.02 7.60
N TYR A 89 -16.55 21.01 8.49
CA TYR A 89 -15.66 21.16 9.64
C TYR A 89 -15.60 19.83 10.40
N ARG A 90 -14.38 19.44 10.79
CA ARG A 90 -13.97 18.43 11.80
C ARG A 90 -14.98 17.29 12.04
N GLN A 91 -14.52 16.05 11.80
CA GLN A 91 -15.14 14.79 12.25
C GLN A 91 -16.23 15.04 13.32
N PRO A 92 -17.53 14.97 12.97
CA PRO A 92 -18.60 15.10 13.95
C PRO A 92 -18.32 14.15 15.11
N ASN A 93 -18.53 14.60 16.35
CA ASN A 93 -18.36 13.77 17.53
C ASN A 93 -19.07 12.42 17.32
N GLY A 94 -18.31 11.31 17.33
CA GLY A 94 -18.80 9.95 17.07
C GLY A 94 -18.34 9.31 15.76
N TRP A 95 -17.66 10.05 14.88
CA TRP A 95 -17.03 9.45 13.69
C TRP A 95 -15.74 8.72 14.10
N PRO A 96 -15.53 7.43 13.72
CA PRO A 96 -14.26 6.77 13.99
C PRO A 96 -13.09 7.59 13.44
N ARG A 97 -12.01 7.73 14.22
CA ARG A 97 -10.81 8.52 13.87
C ARG A 97 -10.21 8.18 12.51
N SER A 98 -10.55 7.01 11.97
CA SER A 98 -10.20 6.49 10.64
C SER A 98 -10.98 7.12 9.47
N LEU A 99 -11.89 8.07 9.70
CA LEU A 99 -12.78 8.71 8.70
C LEU A 99 -12.19 9.99 8.05
N PRO A 100 -12.74 10.41 6.89
CA PRO A 100 -11.96 10.70 5.68
C PRO A 100 -11.30 12.08 5.67
N GLN A 101 -10.28 12.19 4.82
CA GLN A 101 -9.41 13.36 4.75
C GLN A 101 -10.02 14.56 4.03
N HIS A 102 -11.11 14.41 3.27
CA HIS A 102 -11.72 15.58 2.65
C HIS A 102 -13.24 15.52 2.46
N PHE A 103 -13.82 16.70 2.41
CA PHE A 103 -15.19 17.03 2.04
C PHE A 103 -15.13 18.41 1.39
N ILE A 104 -15.44 18.45 0.10
CA ILE A 104 -15.43 19.60 -0.81
C ILE A 104 -15.81 20.95 -0.15
N ASP A 105 -15.08 22.01 -0.51
CA ASP A 105 -15.36 23.38 -0.10
C ASP A 105 -16.29 24.12 -1.10
N SER A 106 -16.54 25.41 -0.87
CA SER A 106 -17.36 26.24 -1.76
C SER A 106 -16.87 26.28 -3.21
N ALA A 107 -15.57 26.12 -3.46
CA ALA A 107 -15.01 26.13 -4.80
C ALA A 107 -15.13 24.76 -5.48
N GLY A 108 -14.93 23.67 -4.75
CA GLY A 108 -15.19 22.33 -5.27
C GLY A 108 -16.66 22.08 -5.61
N ARG A 109 -17.61 22.81 -5.00
CA ARG A 109 -19.02 22.80 -5.43
C ARG A 109 -19.23 23.41 -6.80
N LEU A 110 -18.59 24.55 -7.08
CA LEU A 110 -18.66 25.17 -8.41
C LEU A 110 -18.13 24.21 -9.47
N LEU A 111 -17.13 23.39 -9.12
CA LEU A 111 -16.63 22.32 -9.97
C LEU A 111 -17.69 21.27 -10.27
N VAL A 112 -18.47 20.84 -9.28
CA VAL A 112 -19.56 19.86 -9.47
C VAL A 112 -20.59 20.38 -10.46
N ASP A 113 -20.94 21.67 -10.38
CA ASP A 113 -21.91 22.27 -11.30
C ASP A 113 -21.34 22.48 -12.73
N ARG A 114 -20.01 22.56 -12.86
CA ARG A 114 -19.32 22.89 -14.12
C ARG A 114 -18.80 21.65 -14.85
N LEU A 115 -18.48 20.59 -14.15
CA LEU A 115 -17.90 19.39 -14.72
C LEU A 115 -18.95 18.29 -14.91
N PRO A 116 -18.99 17.64 -16.08
CA PRO A 116 -19.83 16.47 -16.30
C PRO A 116 -19.27 15.19 -15.63
N GLN A 117 -18.09 15.26 -15.02
CA GLN A 117 -17.38 14.12 -14.46
C GLN A 117 -17.60 14.00 -12.95
N PRO A 118 -17.56 12.78 -12.37
CA PRO A 118 -17.65 12.60 -10.93
C PRO A 118 -16.55 13.34 -10.17
N VAL A 119 -16.93 14.10 -9.15
CA VAL A 119 -15.99 14.87 -8.32
C VAL A 119 -15.63 14.07 -7.07
N LEU A 120 -14.36 14.09 -6.68
CA LEU A 120 -13.88 13.38 -5.50
C LEU A 120 -14.27 14.23 -4.28
N VAL A 121 -15.18 13.68 -3.48
CA VAL A 121 -15.71 14.38 -2.31
C VAL A 121 -14.85 14.07 -1.09
N ALA A 122 -14.54 12.79 -0.90
CA ALA A 122 -13.86 12.27 0.28
C ALA A 122 -13.09 11.00 -0.02
N TYR A 123 -12.10 10.69 0.81
CA TYR A 123 -11.41 9.40 0.75
C TYR A 123 -10.87 8.97 2.12
N SER A 124 -10.80 7.66 2.34
CA SER A 124 -10.27 7.05 3.57
C SER A 124 -8.77 7.27 3.71
N GLN A 125 -8.19 6.92 4.86
CA GLN A 125 -6.74 6.76 4.98
C GLN A 125 -6.21 5.68 4.02
N LEU A 126 -4.90 5.69 3.74
CA LEU A 126 -4.23 4.68 2.91
C LEU A 126 -4.27 3.31 3.60
N ILE A 127 -4.93 2.35 2.96
CA ILE A 127 -5.04 0.99 3.44
C ILE A 127 -3.96 0.15 2.77
N ARG A 128 -2.98 -0.29 3.58
CA ARG A 128 -1.83 -1.06 3.10
C ARG A 128 -2.16 -2.55 3.05
N GLN A 129 -2.36 -3.07 1.85
CA GLN A 129 -2.54 -4.51 1.59
C GLN A 129 -1.23 -5.16 1.14
N PHE A 130 -0.88 -6.34 1.67
CA PHE A 130 0.34 -7.07 1.35
C PHE A 130 0.28 -7.76 -0.03
N LEU A 131 -0.90 -8.26 -0.43
CA LEU A 131 -1.09 -9.03 -1.67
C LEU A 131 -1.83 -8.27 -2.79
N ARG A 132 -2.34 -7.07 -2.48
CA ARG A 132 -3.15 -6.25 -3.40
C ARG A 132 -2.66 -4.82 -3.41
N SER A 133 -3.08 -4.05 -4.41
CA SER A 133 -2.74 -2.63 -4.50
C SER A 133 -3.27 -1.87 -3.28
N HIS A 134 -2.35 -1.21 -2.58
CA HIS A 134 -2.71 -0.25 -1.54
C HIS A 134 -3.63 0.82 -2.12
N GLY A 135 -4.57 1.29 -1.30
CA GLY A 135 -5.60 2.18 -1.82
C GLY A 135 -6.48 2.78 -0.76
N HIS A 136 -7.51 3.44 -1.25
CA HIS A 136 -8.49 4.18 -0.48
C HIS A 136 -9.88 3.77 -0.92
N TYR A 137 -10.81 3.80 0.03
CA TYR A 137 -12.21 3.96 -0.32
C TYR A 137 -12.47 5.44 -0.57
N VAL A 138 -13.07 5.76 -1.71
CA VAL A 138 -13.37 7.12 -2.16
C VAL A 138 -14.86 7.32 -2.28
N ILE A 139 -15.34 8.50 -1.89
CA ILE A 139 -16.71 8.94 -2.12
C ILE A 139 -16.68 9.94 -3.27
N LEU A 140 -17.44 9.65 -4.31
CA LEU A 140 -17.57 10.49 -5.49
C LEU A 140 -18.96 11.09 -5.54
N LEU A 141 -19.07 12.32 -6.01
CA LEU A 141 -20.36 12.92 -6.36
C LEU A 141 -20.53 12.92 -7.87
N GLU A 142 -21.59 12.26 -8.33
CA GLU A 142 -22.01 12.24 -9.71
C GLU A 142 -23.44 12.82 -9.81
N GLY A 143 -23.55 14.04 -10.34
CA GLY A 143 -24.78 14.83 -10.29
C GLY A 143 -25.23 15.08 -8.84
N LYS A 144 -26.28 14.39 -8.40
CA LYS A 144 -26.84 14.49 -7.03
C LYS A 144 -26.66 13.22 -6.20
N ARG A 145 -25.87 12.26 -6.68
CA ARG A 145 -25.69 10.96 -6.04
C ARG A 145 -24.26 10.75 -5.60
N LEU A 146 -24.09 10.32 -4.35
CA LEU A 146 -22.81 9.88 -3.83
C LEU A 146 -22.60 8.39 -4.07
N THR A 147 -21.47 8.03 -4.67
CA THR A 147 -21.04 6.64 -4.88
C THR A 147 -19.80 6.34 -4.05
N LEU A 148 -19.54 5.05 -3.80
CA LEU A 148 -18.36 4.58 -3.07
C LEU A 148 -17.54 3.66 -3.97
N GLU A 149 -16.25 3.96 -4.13
CA GLU A 149 -15.35 3.16 -4.95
C GLU A 149 -14.03 2.85 -4.25
N TRP A 150 -13.30 1.85 -4.74
CA TRP A 150 -11.94 1.54 -4.29
C TRP A 150 -10.92 2.02 -5.33
N TRP A 151 -10.06 2.97 -4.96
CA TRP A 151 -9.02 3.51 -5.83
C TRP A 151 -7.62 3.27 -5.27
N SER A 152 -6.63 3.14 -6.14
CA SER A 152 -5.22 3.11 -5.72
C SER A 152 -4.78 4.49 -5.22
N GLY A 153 -3.75 4.53 -4.35
CA GLY A 153 -3.19 5.79 -3.85
C GLY A 153 -2.82 6.77 -4.96
N GLY A 154 -2.05 6.31 -5.96
CA GLY A 154 -1.66 7.16 -7.09
C GLY A 154 -2.83 7.65 -7.97
N LYS A 155 -3.96 6.92 -8.02
CA LYS A 155 -5.17 7.42 -8.70
C LYS A 155 -5.81 8.54 -7.90
N VAL A 156 -5.92 8.37 -6.58
CA VAL A 156 -6.46 9.41 -5.67
C VAL A 156 -5.63 10.68 -5.76
N GLU A 157 -4.30 10.57 -5.64
CA GLU A 157 -3.38 11.71 -5.72
C GLU A 157 -3.51 12.47 -7.05
N ARG A 158 -3.60 11.74 -8.17
CA ARG A 158 -3.76 12.35 -9.49
C ARG A 158 -5.08 13.10 -9.63
N VAL A 159 -6.20 12.43 -9.36
CA VAL A 159 -7.53 13.05 -9.49
C VAL A 159 -7.69 14.22 -8.52
N TRP A 160 -7.15 14.09 -7.32
CA TRP A 160 -7.12 15.18 -6.35
C TRP A 160 -6.31 16.38 -6.85
N GLY A 161 -5.09 16.15 -7.34
CA GLY A 161 -4.25 17.20 -7.91
C GLY A 161 -4.90 17.90 -9.10
N GLU A 162 -5.55 17.15 -9.99
CA GLU A 162 -6.31 17.70 -11.12
C GLU A 162 -7.47 18.57 -10.66
N GLN A 163 -8.26 18.10 -9.68
CA GLN A 163 -9.36 18.90 -9.12
C GLN A 163 -8.85 20.15 -8.44
N GLN A 164 -7.77 20.07 -7.69
CA GLN A 164 -7.19 21.23 -7.02
C GLN A 164 -6.73 22.29 -8.02
N ARG A 165 -6.09 21.86 -9.12
CA ARG A 165 -5.69 22.75 -10.20
C ARG A 165 -6.89 23.44 -10.85
N LEU A 166 -7.97 22.69 -11.09
CA LEU A 166 -9.21 23.25 -11.65
C LEU A 166 -9.90 24.21 -10.68
N ILE A 167 -9.84 23.94 -9.37
CA ILE A 167 -10.34 24.86 -8.33
C ILE A 167 -9.57 26.17 -8.40
N GLU A 168 -8.24 26.10 -8.47
CA GLU A 168 -7.36 27.26 -8.55
C GLU A 168 -7.66 28.07 -9.82
N GLU A 169 -7.70 27.43 -10.99
CA GLU A 169 -8.04 28.08 -12.27
C GLU A 169 -9.42 28.77 -12.23
N LEU A 170 -10.44 28.10 -11.66
CA LEU A 170 -11.78 28.68 -11.51
C LEU A 170 -11.80 29.85 -10.53
N SER A 171 -11.01 29.78 -9.46
CA SER A 171 -10.90 30.87 -8.49
C SER A 171 -10.29 32.11 -9.14
N GLU A 172 -9.19 31.96 -9.90
CA GLU A 172 -8.55 33.05 -10.62
C GLU A 172 -9.48 33.71 -11.65
N GLN A 173 -10.25 32.91 -12.40
CA GLN A 173 -11.25 33.42 -13.34
C GLN A 173 -12.39 34.17 -12.66
N THR A 174 -12.74 33.80 -11.42
CA THR A 174 -13.80 34.44 -10.66
C THR A 174 -13.32 35.77 -10.07
N PHE A 175 -12.09 35.83 -9.55
CA PHE A 175 -11.50 37.04 -8.97
C PHE A 175 -11.01 38.06 -10.03
N SER A 176 -10.72 37.63 -11.25
CA SER A 176 -10.35 38.51 -12.37
C SER A 176 -11.54 39.21 -13.05
N ARG A 177 -12.78 38.81 -12.75
CA ARG A 177 -13.98 39.50 -13.24
C ARG A 177 -14.36 40.64 -12.28
N PRO A 178 -14.51 41.89 -12.76
CA PRO A 178 -14.95 42.99 -11.90
C PRO A 178 -16.32 42.66 -11.28
N PRO A 179 -16.54 43.03 -10.01
CA PRO A 179 -17.80 42.74 -9.32
C PRO A 179 -18.95 43.38 -10.11
N ARG A 180 -19.93 42.56 -10.51
CA ARG A 180 -21.19 43.06 -11.05
C ARG A 180 -21.96 43.65 -9.88
N LEU A 181 -21.95 44.97 -9.75
CA LEU A 181 -22.84 45.66 -8.84
C LEU A 181 -24.30 45.47 -9.32
N PRO A 182 -25.25 45.26 -8.40
CA PRO A 182 -26.67 45.16 -8.73
C PRO A 182 -27.22 46.45 -9.33
#